data_AF-A0AAP0GRI4-F1
#
_entry.id   AF-A0AAP0GRI4-F1
#
_cell.length_a   1.000
_cell.length_b   1.000
_cell.length_c   1.000
_cell.angle_alpha   90.00
_cell.angle_beta   90.00
_cell.angle_gamma   90.00
#
_symmetry.space_group_name_H-M   'P 1'
#
loop_
_entity.id
_entity.type
_entity.pdbx_description
1 polymer ?
#
loop_
_entity_poly.entity_id
_entity_poly.type
_entity_poly.pdbx_seq_one_letter_code
_entity_poly.pdbx_strand_id
1 'polypeptide(L)'
;MIPSESTSVTPNCRQLSSQLNRWSRARVIRSGGKLDRPAQPKPHPQFPPPTTRPYLSEDDTEKPLVKGKEIYMVSDGSGRTAEHSVTAALGQFEHGASPVYTRLFSGINDLDRLMEIIMQAAKEDAILIYTLADEKLAASARQACKLWGVQSTDVLRPITDAIASYLGISPSGLPRGAPGRQFPLTQEYFKRIDAIEFTIKQDDGALSQNLHKADIVVAGVSRSGKTPLSIYLAQKGFKVANVPVVKGVELPKNLFEIDQEKVFALTLNPVMLQTIRLERAKGLGYHEDETSDYAEMVHVREELDYANKIFTQNPTWPVIEVTGKAIEEVAAIILRVYQDRKHGSSMPRISKLY
;
A
#
# COMPACT_ATOMS: atom_id res chain seq x y z
N MET A 1 -2.74 -63.60 -17.64
CA MET A 1 -4.08 -63.85 -17.06
C MET A 1 -3.99 -63.61 -15.57
N ILE A 2 -4.42 -62.43 -15.12
CA ILE A 2 -4.52 -62.00 -13.73
C ILE A 2 -5.86 -61.26 -13.66
N PRO A 3 -6.80 -61.60 -12.76
CA PRO A 3 -8.01 -60.81 -12.57
C PRO A 3 -7.80 -59.69 -11.55
N SER A 4 -8.49 -58.60 -11.82
CA SER A 4 -8.56 -57.33 -11.10
C SER A 4 -9.53 -57.37 -9.92
N GLU A 5 -9.10 -56.87 -8.76
CA GLU A 5 -10.02 -56.35 -7.74
C GLU A 5 -9.53 -54.97 -7.27
N SER A 6 -10.38 -53.98 -7.52
CA SER A 6 -10.25 -52.59 -7.13
C SER A 6 -10.85 -52.38 -5.74
N THR A 7 -10.04 -51.95 -4.77
CA THR A 7 -10.54 -51.39 -3.51
C THR A 7 -10.09 -49.93 -3.40
N SER A 8 -11.07 -49.04 -3.45
CA SER A 8 -10.94 -47.60 -3.24
C SER A 8 -10.89 -47.30 -1.75
N VAL A 9 -9.70 -46.97 -1.23
CA VAL A 9 -9.54 -46.45 0.13
C VAL A 9 -9.57 -44.93 0.07
N THR A 10 -10.67 -44.33 0.52
CA THR A 10 -10.76 -42.90 0.82
C THR A 10 -10.07 -42.61 2.16
N PRO A 11 -9.16 -41.63 2.27
CA PRO A 11 -8.59 -41.30 3.56
C PRO A 11 -9.58 -40.47 4.37
N ASN A 12 -9.94 -41.02 5.52
CA ASN A 12 -10.82 -40.47 6.52
C ASN A 12 -10.16 -39.24 7.18
N CYS A 13 -10.44 -38.04 6.68
CA CYS A 13 -9.97 -36.79 7.27
C CYS A 13 -10.87 -36.39 8.46
N ARG A 14 -10.60 -36.97 9.64
CA ARG A 14 -11.13 -36.47 10.92
C ARG A 14 -10.05 -36.51 11.99
N GLN A 15 -9.37 -35.38 12.15
CA GLN A 15 -8.93 -34.78 13.43
C GLN A 15 -8.04 -33.56 13.13
N LEU A 16 -8.66 -32.50 12.60
CA LEU A 16 -8.10 -31.15 12.74
C LEU A 16 -8.41 -30.69 14.17
N SER A 17 -7.38 -30.24 14.90
CA SER A 17 -7.49 -29.85 16.31
C SER A 17 -8.56 -28.77 16.50
N SER A 18 -9.31 -28.85 17.62
CA SER A 18 -10.38 -27.91 17.99
C SER A 18 -9.93 -26.44 18.00
N GLN A 19 -8.62 -26.20 18.17
CA GLN A 19 -8.01 -24.89 18.10
C GLN A 19 -7.98 -24.32 16.68
N LEU A 20 -7.62 -25.10 15.66
CA LEU A 20 -7.63 -24.65 14.25
C LEU A 20 -9.01 -24.21 13.78
N ASN A 21 -10.07 -24.87 14.29
CA ASN A 21 -11.46 -24.50 14.05
C ASN A 21 -11.88 -23.15 14.66
N ARG A 22 -11.19 -22.67 15.69
CA ARG A 22 -11.49 -21.36 16.30
C ARG A 22 -10.92 -20.20 15.47
N TRP A 23 -9.75 -20.41 14.87
CA TRP A 23 -9.10 -19.44 13.97
C TRP A 23 -9.78 -19.35 12.61
N SER A 24 -10.33 -20.46 12.09
CA SER A 24 -11.15 -20.47 10.89
C SER A 24 -12.54 -19.87 11.12
N ARG A 25 -13.18 -20.08 12.28
CA ARG A 25 -14.43 -19.39 12.65
C ARG A 25 -14.23 -17.89 12.89
N ALA A 26 -13.15 -17.50 13.54
CA ALA A 26 -12.74 -16.10 13.64
C ALA A 26 -12.52 -15.48 12.26
N ARG A 27 -12.11 -16.27 11.25
CA ARG A 27 -11.97 -15.83 9.85
C ARG A 27 -13.31 -15.59 9.16
N VAL A 28 -14.27 -16.50 9.28
CA VAL A 28 -15.63 -16.35 8.70
C VAL A 28 -16.31 -15.08 9.24
N ILE A 29 -16.11 -14.80 10.53
CA ILE A 29 -16.55 -13.57 11.18
C ILE A 29 -15.73 -12.34 10.69
N ARG A 30 -14.41 -12.48 10.45
CA ARG A 30 -13.56 -11.42 9.86
C ARG A 30 -13.90 -11.06 8.40
N SER A 31 -14.45 -12.00 7.62
CA SER A 31 -14.80 -11.81 6.21
C SER A 31 -16.28 -11.53 5.94
N GLY A 32 -17.13 -11.56 6.97
CA GLY A 32 -18.58 -11.34 6.83
C GLY A 32 -19.35 -12.49 6.17
N GLY A 33 -18.83 -13.72 6.24
CA GLY A 33 -19.49 -14.89 5.65
C GLY A 33 -20.62 -15.43 6.53
N LYS A 34 -21.80 -15.68 5.95
CA LYS A 34 -22.92 -16.35 6.64
C LYS A 34 -22.60 -17.83 6.90
N LEU A 35 -23.01 -18.33 8.06
CA LEU A 35 -23.22 -19.76 8.29
C LEU A 35 -24.59 -20.13 7.71
N ASP A 36 -24.63 -21.08 6.79
CA ASP A 36 -25.83 -21.42 6.01
C ASP A 36 -27.04 -21.75 6.91
N ARG A 37 -28.15 -21.06 6.64
CA ARG A 37 -29.51 -21.49 7.01
C ARG A 37 -30.36 -21.54 5.73
N PRO A 38 -31.23 -22.54 5.56
CA PRO A 38 -31.96 -22.75 4.31
C PRO A 38 -32.97 -21.63 4.04
N ALA A 39 -33.05 -21.21 2.78
CA ALA A 39 -33.78 -20.06 2.29
C ALA A 39 -35.31 -20.28 2.27
N GLN A 40 -36.07 -19.23 2.60
CA GLN A 40 -37.47 -19.06 2.21
C GLN A 40 -37.58 -17.89 1.22
N PRO A 41 -38.45 -17.98 0.19
CA PRO A 41 -38.57 -16.95 -0.84
C PRO A 41 -39.38 -15.75 -0.33
N LYS A 42 -38.88 -14.53 -0.56
CA LYS A 42 -39.61 -13.26 -0.33
C LYS A 42 -40.23 -12.76 -1.64
N PRO A 43 -41.42 -12.13 -1.62
CA PRO A 43 -42.08 -11.60 -2.81
C PRO A 43 -41.46 -10.29 -3.31
N HIS A 44 -41.60 -10.04 -4.62
CA HIS A 44 -41.09 -8.86 -5.34
C HIS A 44 -41.71 -7.53 -4.86
N PRO A 45 -40.93 -6.45 -4.72
CA PRO A 45 -41.49 -5.12 -4.44
C PRO A 45 -41.96 -4.42 -5.73
N GLN A 46 -43.16 -3.84 -5.68
CA GLN A 46 -43.71 -2.95 -6.71
C GLN A 46 -43.15 -1.53 -6.55
N PHE A 47 -42.76 -0.89 -7.66
CA PHE A 47 -42.32 0.52 -7.68
C PHE A 47 -43.52 1.47 -7.84
N PRO A 48 -43.57 2.61 -7.12
CA PRO A 48 -44.56 3.66 -7.38
C PRO A 48 -44.14 4.55 -8.59
N PRO A 49 -45.09 5.25 -9.23
CA PRO A 49 -44.83 6.06 -10.42
C PRO A 49 -44.10 7.38 -10.10
N PRO A 50 -43.48 8.03 -11.10
CA PRO A 50 -42.62 9.18 -10.88
C PRO A 50 -43.42 10.44 -10.55
N THR A 51 -43.13 11.04 -9.41
CA THR A 51 -43.64 12.36 -9.01
C THR A 51 -42.89 13.47 -9.75
N THR A 52 -43.65 14.42 -10.26
CA THR A 52 -43.23 15.64 -10.96
C THR A 52 -42.33 16.53 -10.09
N ARG A 53 -41.25 17.05 -10.68
CA ARG A 53 -40.31 18.01 -10.07
C ARG A 53 -41.02 19.33 -9.72
N PRO A 54 -40.78 19.94 -8.55
CA PRO A 54 -41.07 21.35 -8.35
C PRO A 54 -39.93 22.22 -8.90
N TYR A 55 -40.35 23.34 -9.49
CA TYR A 55 -39.64 24.51 -9.98
C TYR A 55 -38.24 24.77 -9.38
N LEU A 56 -37.27 24.96 -10.29
CA LEU A 56 -35.99 25.62 -10.02
C LEU A 56 -36.27 27.10 -9.73
N SER A 57 -35.85 27.57 -8.56
CA SER A 57 -35.68 28.98 -8.26
C SER A 57 -34.44 29.50 -9.00
N GLU A 58 -34.64 30.50 -9.85
CA GLU A 58 -33.59 31.29 -10.51
C GLU A 58 -32.85 32.13 -9.46
N ASP A 59 -31.84 31.56 -8.79
CA ASP A 59 -30.81 32.33 -8.08
C ASP A 59 -29.58 31.45 -7.74
N ASP A 60 -29.02 30.79 -8.75
CA ASP A 60 -27.66 30.25 -8.69
C ASP A 60 -26.74 31.20 -9.45
N THR A 61 -26.27 32.24 -8.77
CA THR A 61 -25.13 33.05 -9.23
C THR A 61 -23.97 32.12 -9.58
N GLU A 62 -23.63 32.05 -10.86
CA GLU A 62 -22.47 31.31 -11.39
C GLU A 62 -21.21 31.68 -10.59
N LYS A 63 -20.76 30.79 -9.72
CA LYS A 63 -19.38 30.85 -9.21
C LYS A 63 -18.47 30.61 -10.41
N PRO A 64 -17.48 31.49 -10.69
CA PRO A 64 -16.57 31.26 -11.80
C PRO A 64 -15.87 29.92 -11.61
N LEU A 65 -15.94 29.06 -12.63
CA LEU A 65 -15.14 27.84 -12.72
C LEU A 65 -13.67 28.25 -12.58
N VAL A 66 -13.09 28.03 -11.40
CA VAL A 66 -11.66 28.30 -11.16
C VAL A 66 -10.88 27.36 -12.07
N LYS A 67 -10.37 27.88 -13.18
CA LYS A 67 -9.51 27.11 -14.09
C LYS A 67 -8.28 26.66 -13.30
N GLY A 68 -8.18 25.36 -13.06
CA GLY A 68 -7.06 24.77 -12.33
C GLY A 68 -5.74 24.95 -13.09
N LYS A 69 -4.64 24.94 -12.35
CA LYS A 69 -3.29 24.98 -12.93
C LYS A 69 -2.88 23.58 -13.40
N GLU A 70 -2.14 23.50 -14.50
CA GLU A 70 -1.75 22.24 -15.12
C GLU A 70 -0.25 21.96 -14.90
N ILE A 71 0.07 20.71 -14.57
CA ILE A 71 1.44 20.20 -14.43
C ILE A 71 1.61 19.03 -15.37
N TYR A 72 2.47 19.19 -16.37
CA TYR A 72 2.81 18.14 -17.32
C TYR A 72 4.07 17.43 -16.85
N MET A 73 4.00 16.10 -16.75
CA MET A 73 5.10 15.24 -16.35
C MET A 73 5.53 14.41 -17.54
N VAL A 74 6.78 14.53 -17.97
CA VAL A 74 7.31 13.82 -19.15
C VAL A 74 8.47 12.92 -18.77
N SER A 75 8.46 11.69 -19.27
CA SER A 75 9.53 10.72 -19.01
C SER A 75 9.76 9.80 -20.19
N ASP A 76 11.03 9.51 -20.47
CA ASP A 76 11.45 8.49 -21.45
C ASP A 76 11.32 7.04 -20.89
N GLY A 77 11.17 6.91 -19.57
CA GLY A 77 10.74 5.69 -18.87
C GLY A 77 9.27 5.72 -18.45
N SER A 78 8.97 5.17 -17.26
CA SER A 78 7.60 5.04 -16.75
C SER A 78 7.00 6.32 -16.14
N GLY A 79 7.80 7.35 -15.88
CA GLY A 79 7.33 8.60 -15.29
C GLY A 79 7.09 8.60 -13.77
N ARG A 80 7.22 7.44 -13.11
CA ARG A 80 6.98 7.31 -11.65
C ARG A 80 7.88 8.21 -10.79
N THR A 81 9.11 8.47 -11.22
CA THR A 81 10.04 9.36 -10.49
C THR A 81 9.54 10.80 -10.53
N ALA A 82 9.09 11.28 -11.69
CA ALA A 82 8.51 12.61 -11.84
C ALA A 82 7.22 12.71 -11.02
N GLU A 83 6.32 11.74 -11.16
CA GLU A 83 5.06 11.67 -10.42
C GLU A 83 5.27 11.72 -8.90
N HIS A 84 6.15 10.86 -8.35
CA HIS A 84 6.44 10.87 -6.91
C HIS A 84 7.03 12.22 -6.44
N SER A 85 7.90 12.83 -7.25
CA SER A 85 8.53 14.10 -6.89
C SER A 85 7.52 15.25 -6.91
N VAL A 86 6.63 15.28 -7.91
CA VAL A 86 5.55 16.26 -8.01
C VAL A 86 4.57 16.09 -6.86
N THR A 87 4.13 14.87 -6.56
CA THR A 87 3.22 14.60 -5.42
C THR A 87 3.84 15.03 -4.09
N ALA A 88 5.12 14.74 -3.87
CA ALA A 88 5.82 15.18 -2.67
C ALA A 88 5.92 16.71 -2.57
N ALA A 89 6.18 17.39 -3.69
CA ALA A 89 6.23 18.85 -3.73
C ALA A 89 4.84 19.48 -3.50
N LEU A 90 3.78 18.90 -4.07
CA LEU A 90 2.40 19.37 -3.88
C LEU A 90 1.94 19.28 -2.42
N GLY A 91 2.45 18.33 -1.64
CA GLY A 91 2.20 18.24 -0.19
C GLY A 91 2.68 19.47 0.60
N GLN A 92 3.49 20.36 0.01
CA GLN A 92 3.87 21.63 0.64
C GLN A 92 2.80 22.74 0.49
N PHE A 93 1.75 22.49 -0.31
CA PHE A 93 0.74 23.48 -0.68
C PHE A 93 -0.68 23.10 -0.23
N GLU A 94 -0.80 22.28 0.83
CA GLU A 94 -2.08 21.77 1.36
C GLU A 94 -3.07 22.88 1.81
N HIS A 95 -2.59 24.10 2.03
CA HIS A 95 -3.40 25.23 2.46
C HIS A 95 -3.35 26.36 1.41
N GLY A 96 -4.42 26.50 0.63
CA GLY A 96 -4.63 27.69 -0.23
C GLY A 96 -4.19 27.57 -1.69
N ALA A 97 -3.84 26.37 -2.19
CA ALA A 97 -3.55 26.18 -3.60
C ALA A 97 -4.83 26.18 -4.46
N SER A 98 -4.77 26.80 -5.64
CA SER A 98 -5.73 26.55 -6.70
C SER A 98 -5.73 25.05 -7.07
N PRO A 99 -6.83 24.50 -7.59
CA PRO A 99 -6.85 23.12 -8.07
C PRO A 99 -5.72 22.87 -9.06
N VAL A 100 -4.97 21.78 -8.87
CA VAL A 100 -3.88 21.37 -9.74
C VAL A 100 -4.26 20.09 -10.47
N TYR A 101 -4.09 20.08 -11.79
CA TYR A 101 -4.24 18.91 -12.64
C TYR A 101 -2.86 18.42 -13.07
N THR A 102 -2.58 17.14 -12.84
CA THR A 102 -1.30 16.51 -13.23
C THR A 102 -1.52 15.59 -14.42
N ARG A 103 -0.68 15.70 -15.45
CA ARG A 103 -0.75 14.85 -16.65
C ARG A 103 0.57 14.13 -16.89
N LEU A 104 0.54 12.80 -16.96
CA LEU A 104 1.73 11.98 -17.15
C LEU A 104 1.85 11.49 -18.59
N PHE A 105 2.99 11.79 -19.22
CA PHE A 105 3.40 11.28 -20.53
C PHE A 105 4.63 10.39 -20.35
N SER A 106 4.42 9.08 -20.44
CA SER A 106 5.46 8.06 -20.29
C SER A 106 5.95 7.53 -21.63
N GLY A 107 7.17 6.98 -21.65
CA GLY A 107 7.78 6.39 -22.84
C GLY A 107 8.13 7.40 -23.94
N ILE A 108 8.34 8.67 -23.61
CA ILE A 108 8.65 9.72 -24.59
C ILE A 108 10.14 9.63 -24.95
N ASN A 109 10.42 8.99 -26.08
CA ASN A 109 11.77 8.74 -26.57
C ASN A 109 12.05 9.34 -27.95
N ASP A 110 11.07 10.05 -28.53
CA ASP A 110 11.15 10.71 -29.82
C ASP A 110 10.94 12.23 -29.69
N LEU A 111 11.57 12.97 -30.60
CA LEU A 111 11.59 14.43 -30.57
C LEU A 111 10.23 15.03 -30.95
N ASP A 112 9.57 14.45 -31.94
CA ASP A 112 8.31 14.98 -32.49
C ASP A 112 7.22 14.97 -31.43
N ARG A 113 7.07 13.85 -30.72
CA ARG A 113 6.11 13.73 -29.62
C ARG A 113 6.44 14.65 -28.46
N LEU A 114 7.71 14.81 -28.12
CA LEU A 114 8.13 15.77 -27.10
C LEU A 114 7.71 17.19 -27.49
N MET A 115 7.92 17.59 -28.75
CA MET A 115 7.52 18.92 -29.23
C MET A 115 6.00 19.11 -29.18
N GLU A 116 5.22 18.10 -29.59
CA GLU A 116 3.75 18.14 -29.47
C GLU A 116 3.30 18.40 -28.03
N ILE A 117 3.90 17.69 -27.07
CA ILE A 117 3.58 17.84 -25.63
C ILE A 117 3.93 19.24 -25.14
N ILE A 118 5.10 19.78 -25.52
CA ILE A 118 5.53 21.12 -25.11
C ILE A 118 4.63 22.20 -25.71
N MET A 119 4.26 22.07 -26.99
CA MET A 119 3.32 22.98 -27.63
C MET A 119 1.94 22.94 -26.96
N GLN A 120 1.49 21.76 -26.54
CA GLN A 120 0.24 21.62 -25.80
C GLN A 120 0.35 22.24 -24.40
N ALA A 121 1.47 22.03 -23.70
CA ALA A 121 1.73 22.65 -22.40
C ALA A 121 1.67 24.18 -22.49
N ALA A 122 2.24 24.77 -23.55
CA ALA A 122 2.16 26.21 -23.80
C ALA A 122 0.73 26.71 -23.98
N LYS A 123 -0.11 25.98 -24.73
CA LYS A 123 -1.53 26.33 -24.93
C LYS A 123 -2.34 26.24 -23.64
N GLU A 124 -1.98 25.32 -22.75
CA GLU A 124 -2.70 25.07 -21.50
C GLU A 124 -2.15 25.87 -20.31
N ASP A 125 -1.12 26.71 -20.49
CA ASP A 125 -0.41 27.42 -19.40
C ASP A 125 0.11 26.43 -18.33
N ALA A 126 0.64 25.30 -18.79
CA ALA A 126 1.13 24.22 -17.94
C ALA A 126 2.64 24.35 -17.68
N ILE A 127 3.08 23.96 -16.48
CA ILE A 127 4.52 23.76 -16.21
C ILE A 127 4.95 22.36 -16.69
N LEU A 128 6.19 22.21 -17.16
CA LEU A 128 6.75 20.94 -17.62
C LEU A 128 7.80 20.40 -16.65
N ILE A 129 7.47 19.34 -15.94
CA ILE A 129 8.39 18.59 -15.08
C ILE A 129 8.82 17.33 -15.83
N TYR A 130 10.11 17.05 -15.95
CA TYR A 130 10.54 15.92 -16.76
C TYR A 130 11.75 15.15 -16.20
N THR A 131 11.89 13.91 -16.67
CA THR A 131 13.04 13.04 -16.43
C THR A 131 13.44 12.38 -17.75
N LEU A 132 14.48 12.91 -18.40
CA LEU A 132 14.98 12.43 -19.69
C LEU A 132 16.45 12.05 -19.54
N ALA A 133 16.78 10.80 -19.80
CA ALA A 133 18.13 10.26 -19.71
C ALA A 133 19.00 10.68 -20.91
N ASP A 134 18.40 10.76 -22.11
CA ASP A 134 19.10 11.23 -23.32
C ASP A 134 19.33 12.75 -23.25
N GLU A 135 20.60 13.15 -23.27
CA GLU A 135 20.98 14.56 -23.22
C GLU A 135 20.46 15.37 -24.42
N LYS A 136 20.37 14.77 -25.60
CA LYS A 136 19.86 15.48 -26.78
C LYS A 136 18.39 15.80 -26.59
N LEU A 137 17.62 14.86 -26.04
CA LEU A 137 16.20 15.02 -25.78
C LEU A 137 15.96 16.03 -24.63
N ALA A 138 16.76 15.96 -23.55
CA ALA A 138 16.72 16.91 -22.46
C ALA A 138 17.12 18.34 -22.88
N ALA A 139 18.15 18.49 -23.72
CA ALA A 139 18.54 19.79 -24.29
C ALA A 139 17.43 20.36 -25.19
N SER A 140 16.83 19.52 -26.03
CA SER A 140 15.71 19.91 -26.88
C SER A 140 14.50 20.36 -26.07
N ALA A 141 14.16 19.64 -24.99
CA ALA A 141 13.10 20.04 -24.06
C ALA A 141 13.37 21.43 -23.46
N ARG A 142 14.57 21.66 -22.92
CA ARG A 142 14.96 22.98 -22.36
C ARG A 142 14.84 24.10 -23.39
N GLN A 143 15.36 23.89 -24.60
CA GLN A 143 15.34 24.90 -25.65
C GLN A 143 13.92 25.20 -26.13
N ALA A 144 13.10 24.17 -26.35
CA ALA A 144 11.72 24.32 -26.77
C ALA A 144 10.88 25.00 -25.69
N CYS A 145 10.99 24.59 -24.43
CA CYS A 145 10.30 25.25 -23.31
C CYS A 145 10.65 26.74 -23.23
N LYS A 146 11.94 27.10 -23.38
CA LYS A 146 12.37 28.50 -23.42
C LYS A 146 11.76 29.26 -24.60
N LEU A 147 11.69 28.66 -25.78
CA LEU A 147 11.12 29.27 -26.98
C LEU A 147 9.61 29.52 -26.83
N TRP A 148 8.88 28.56 -26.27
CA TRP A 148 7.43 28.59 -26.12
C TRP A 148 6.96 29.26 -24.81
N GLY A 149 7.88 29.77 -23.99
CA GLY A 149 7.55 30.42 -22.72
C GLY A 149 7.01 29.46 -21.65
N VAL A 150 7.29 28.16 -21.77
CA VAL A 150 6.86 27.13 -20.82
C VAL A 150 7.87 27.02 -19.68
N GLN A 151 7.42 27.21 -18.44
CA GLN A 151 8.27 26.93 -17.27
C GLN A 151 8.57 25.43 -17.21
N SER A 152 9.84 25.06 -17.08
CA SER A 152 10.23 23.65 -17.04
C SER A 152 11.33 23.32 -16.04
N THR A 153 11.40 22.06 -15.60
CA THR A 153 12.40 21.57 -14.66
C THR A 153 12.73 20.10 -14.91
N ASP A 154 14.03 19.81 -15.04
CA ASP A 154 14.55 18.44 -15.00
C ASP A 154 14.74 18.02 -13.54
N VAL A 155 13.97 17.03 -13.08
CA VAL A 155 13.99 16.61 -11.67
C VAL A 155 15.22 15.77 -11.34
N LEU A 156 15.71 14.98 -12.30
CA LEU A 156 16.68 13.92 -12.03
C LEU A 156 18.11 14.31 -12.43
N ARG A 157 18.27 15.26 -13.34
CA ARG A 157 19.59 15.65 -13.85
C ARG A 157 20.55 16.16 -12.77
N PRO A 158 20.15 17.06 -11.84
CA PRO A 158 21.07 17.51 -10.78
C PRO A 158 21.61 16.37 -9.92
N ILE A 159 20.76 15.38 -9.61
CA ILE A 159 21.14 14.19 -8.82
C ILE A 159 22.08 13.30 -9.64
N THR A 160 21.77 13.11 -10.92
CA THR A 160 22.56 12.27 -11.83
C THR A 160 23.97 12.84 -12.02
N ASP A 161 24.08 14.15 -12.22
CA ASP A 161 25.37 14.85 -12.39
C ASP A 161 26.20 14.81 -11.10
N ALA A 162 25.57 14.98 -9.94
CA ALA A 162 26.24 14.85 -8.64
C ALA A 162 26.80 13.42 -8.42
N ILE A 163 26.01 12.38 -8.74
CA ILE A 163 26.46 10.99 -8.66
C ILE A 163 27.59 10.71 -9.65
N ALA A 164 27.47 11.20 -10.89
CA ALA A 164 28.51 11.05 -11.92
C ALA A 164 29.83 11.66 -11.48
N SER A 165 29.79 12.88 -10.92
CA SER A 165 30.96 13.54 -10.37
C SER A 165 31.56 12.78 -9.19
N TYR A 166 30.73 12.22 -8.31
CA TYR A 166 31.19 11.46 -7.15
C TYR A 166 31.84 10.11 -7.54
N LEU A 167 31.26 9.41 -8.52
CA LEU A 167 31.77 8.13 -9.02
C LEU A 167 32.93 8.28 -10.00
N GLY A 168 33.14 9.47 -10.58
CA GLY A 168 34.10 9.71 -11.65
C GLY A 168 33.74 9.02 -12.97
N ILE A 169 32.44 8.76 -13.19
CA ILE A 169 31.94 8.02 -14.36
C ILE A 169 30.79 8.81 -15.00
N SER A 170 30.85 8.99 -16.32
CA SER A 170 29.78 9.66 -17.07
C SER A 170 28.47 8.85 -17.07
N PRO A 171 27.29 9.50 -16.98
CA PRO A 171 26.01 8.81 -17.13
C PRO A 171 25.89 8.13 -18.50
N SER A 172 25.20 6.99 -18.55
CA SER A 172 25.02 6.25 -19.80
C SER A 172 24.25 7.01 -20.89
N GLY A 173 23.46 8.04 -20.52
CA GLY A 173 22.61 8.77 -21.45
C GLY A 173 21.44 7.95 -22.04
N LEU A 174 21.23 6.72 -21.56
CA LEU A 174 20.26 5.79 -22.12
C LEU A 174 19.08 5.54 -21.16
N PRO A 175 17.82 5.64 -21.62
CA PRO A 175 16.66 5.28 -20.82
C PRO A 175 16.66 3.79 -20.45
N ARG A 176 15.85 3.44 -19.44
CA ARG A 176 15.70 2.03 -19.01
C ARG A 176 15.16 1.12 -20.12
N GLY A 177 14.31 1.64 -21.00
CA GLY A 177 13.73 0.89 -22.11
C GLY A 177 14.55 0.90 -23.40
N ALA A 178 15.78 1.44 -23.38
CA ALA A 178 16.59 1.56 -24.59
C ALA A 178 16.88 0.19 -25.23
N PRO A 179 16.81 0.07 -26.58
CA PRO A 179 17.20 -1.14 -27.28
C PRO A 179 18.61 -1.60 -26.89
N GLY A 180 18.78 -2.90 -26.64
CA GLY A 180 20.07 -3.48 -26.23
C GLY A 180 20.36 -3.41 -24.72
N ARG A 181 19.57 -2.68 -23.91
CA ARG A 181 19.62 -2.84 -22.44
C ARG A 181 18.70 -3.97 -22.01
N GLN A 182 19.30 -5.10 -21.66
CA GLN A 182 18.64 -6.07 -20.81
C GLN A 182 19.03 -5.74 -19.37
N PHE A 183 18.05 -5.39 -18.55
CA PHE A 183 18.23 -5.42 -17.10
C PHE A 183 17.93 -6.85 -16.68
N PRO A 184 18.95 -7.72 -16.46
CA PRO A 184 18.68 -9.05 -15.95
C PRO A 184 17.90 -8.91 -14.65
N LEU A 185 16.86 -9.73 -14.49
CA LEU A 185 16.12 -9.77 -13.23
C LEU A 185 17.11 -10.06 -12.11
N THR A 186 17.27 -9.10 -11.21
CA THR A 186 18.30 -9.16 -10.16
C THR A 186 17.92 -10.17 -9.09
N GLN A 187 18.88 -10.65 -8.31
CA GLN A 187 18.56 -11.45 -7.11
C GLN A 187 17.62 -10.69 -6.16
N GLU A 188 17.72 -9.36 -6.10
CA GLU A 188 16.81 -8.54 -5.32
C GLU A 188 15.37 -8.59 -5.86
N TYR A 189 15.18 -8.63 -7.18
CA TYR A 189 13.86 -8.83 -7.78
C TYR A 189 13.26 -10.17 -7.35
N PHE A 190 14.00 -11.28 -7.47
CA PHE A 190 13.50 -12.59 -7.04
C PHE A 190 13.25 -12.64 -5.53
N LYS A 191 14.12 -12.04 -4.71
CA LYS A 191 13.90 -11.92 -3.26
C LYS A 191 12.59 -11.19 -2.94
N ARG A 192 12.22 -10.15 -3.71
CA ARG A 192 10.94 -9.46 -3.55
C ARG A 192 9.76 -10.34 -3.92
N ILE A 193 9.84 -11.10 -5.00
CA ILE A 193 8.79 -12.07 -5.37
C ILE A 193 8.58 -13.10 -4.27
N ASP A 194 9.66 -13.69 -3.76
CA ASP A 194 9.61 -14.65 -2.65
C ASP A 194 9.00 -14.05 -1.38
N ALA A 195 9.35 -12.78 -1.07
CA ALA A 195 8.81 -12.06 0.07
C ALA A 195 7.30 -11.81 -0.06
N ILE A 196 6.84 -11.42 -1.25
CA ILE A 196 5.42 -11.19 -1.55
C ILE A 196 4.65 -12.51 -1.44
N GLU A 197 5.13 -13.58 -2.08
CA GLU A 197 4.49 -14.89 -2.00
C GLU A 197 4.37 -15.39 -0.57
N PHE A 198 5.45 -15.28 0.21
CA PHE A 198 5.44 -15.67 1.62
C PHE A 198 4.37 -14.91 2.40
N THR A 199 4.32 -13.59 2.20
CA THR A 199 3.44 -12.69 2.97
C THR A 199 1.98 -12.92 2.64
N ILE A 200 1.62 -13.09 1.36
CA ILE A 200 0.25 -13.41 0.94
C ILE A 200 -0.19 -14.76 1.53
N LYS A 201 0.65 -15.79 1.42
CA LYS A 201 0.36 -17.12 1.99
C LYS A 201 0.15 -17.08 3.51
N GLN A 202 0.79 -16.14 4.22
CA GLN A 202 0.62 -15.95 5.67
C GLN A 202 -0.65 -15.18 6.05
N ASP A 203 -1.07 -14.20 5.26
CA ASP A 203 -2.30 -13.42 5.55
C ASP A 203 -3.57 -14.29 5.44
N ASP A 204 -3.55 -15.31 4.57
CA ASP A 204 -4.64 -16.30 4.38
C ASP A 204 -4.78 -17.31 5.54
N GLY A 205 -4.14 -17.04 6.68
CA GLY A 205 -4.28 -17.76 7.94
C GLY A 205 -3.63 -19.14 7.94
N ALA A 206 -2.58 -19.32 7.14
CA ALA A 206 -1.76 -20.52 7.13
C ALA A 206 -0.51 -20.33 8.02
N LEU A 207 -0.54 -20.98 9.18
CA LEU A 207 0.60 -21.53 9.92
C LEU A 207 1.41 -20.54 10.79
N SER A 208 1.08 -20.56 12.10
CA SER A 208 2.01 -20.27 13.21
C SER A 208 3.37 -20.97 13.09
N GLN A 209 3.47 -22.03 12.27
CA GLN A 209 4.70 -22.77 12.02
C GLN A 209 5.72 -21.98 11.19
N ASN A 210 5.33 -20.98 10.39
CA ASN A 210 6.26 -20.24 9.53
C ASN A 210 6.79 -18.93 10.13
N LEU A 211 6.43 -18.60 11.38
CA LEU A 211 6.91 -17.40 12.06
C LEU A 211 8.45 -17.35 12.13
N HIS A 212 9.12 -18.51 12.22
CA HIS A 212 10.58 -18.57 12.22
C HIS A 212 11.21 -18.11 10.88
N LYS A 213 10.50 -18.28 9.74
CA LYS A 213 10.95 -17.88 8.40
C LYS A 213 10.69 -16.42 8.06
N ALA A 214 9.86 -15.74 8.84
CA ALA A 214 9.55 -14.33 8.64
C ALA A 214 10.76 -13.46 9.01
N ASP A 215 11.04 -12.45 8.20
CA ASP A 215 11.98 -11.38 8.51
C ASP A 215 11.37 -10.40 9.50
N ILE A 216 10.06 -10.13 9.39
CA ILE A 216 9.31 -9.18 10.22
C ILE A 216 7.99 -9.85 10.63
N VAL A 217 7.61 -9.72 11.90
CA VAL A 217 6.32 -10.18 12.41
C VAL A 217 5.53 -8.98 12.92
N VAL A 218 4.33 -8.78 12.40
CA VAL A 218 3.48 -7.65 12.76
C VAL A 218 2.30 -8.15 13.59
N ALA A 219 2.25 -7.76 14.86
CA ALA A 219 1.19 -8.10 15.80
C ALA A 219 0.22 -6.92 16.01
N GLY A 220 -1.09 -7.16 16.12
CA GLY A 220 -2.03 -6.09 16.45
C GLY A 220 -3.50 -6.45 16.28
N VAL A 221 -4.37 -5.60 16.81
CA VAL A 221 -5.84 -5.78 16.80
C VAL A 221 -6.43 -5.74 15.39
N SER A 222 -7.64 -6.27 15.20
CA SER A 222 -8.29 -6.23 13.87
C SER A 222 -8.41 -4.78 13.36
N ARG A 223 -8.17 -4.56 12.05
CA ARG A 223 -8.16 -3.25 11.38
C ARG A 223 -7.03 -2.29 11.77
N SER A 224 -5.96 -2.80 12.37
CA SER A 224 -4.75 -2.00 12.62
C SER A 224 -3.82 -1.75 11.42
N GLY A 225 -4.30 -1.97 10.19
CA GLY A 225 -3.48 -1.77 8.98
C GLY A 225 -2.43 -2.87 8.68
N LYS A 226 -2.45 -4.02 9.37
CA LYS A 226 -1.47 -5.12 9.18
C LYS A 226 -1.32 -5.58 7.74
N THR A 227 -2.40 -6.00 7.09
CA THR A 227 -2.36 -6.55 5.71
C THR A 227 -1.75 -5.57 4.70
N PRO A 228 -2.20 -4.32 4.58
CA PRO A 228 -1.58 -3.38 3.65
C PRO A 228 -0.12 -3.07 4.00
N LEU A 229 0.20 -2.95 5.30
CA LEU A 229 1.59 -2.75 5.76
C LEU A 229 2.51 -3.92 5.43
N SER A 230 2.05 -5.16 5.66
CA SER A 230 2.84 -6.36 5.39
C SER A 230 3.11 -6.51 3.90
N ILE A 231 2.12 -6.24 3.05
CA ILE A 231 2.29 -6.27 1.59
C ILE A 231 3.29 -5.20 1.15
N TYR A 232 3.20 -3.98 1.70
CA TYR A 232 4.15 -2.90 1.39
C TYR A 232 5.59 -3.27 1.76
N LEU A 233 5.80 -3.82 2.96
CA LEU A 233 7.11 -4.32 3.41
C LEU A 233 7.61 -5.48 2.53
N ALA A 234 6.71 -6.36 2.08
CA ALA A 234 7.05 -7.45 1.17
C ALA A 234 7.52 -6.95 -0.21
N GLN A 235 6.92 -5.87 -0.73
CA GLN A 235 7.39 -5.20 -1.95
C GLN A 235 8.81 -4.61 -1.80
N LYS A 236 9.24 -4.32 -0.56
CA LYS A 236 10.63 -3.94 -0.23
C LYS A 236 11.57 -5.15 -0.05
N GLY A 237 11.04 -6.37 -0.11
CA GLY A 237 11.81 -7.62 -0.07
C GLY A 237 11.89 -8.30 1.29
N PHE A 238 10.98 -7.99 2.22
CA PHE A 238 10.92 -8.60 3.55
C PHE A 238 9.78 -9.61 3.66
N LYS A 239 10.07 -10.82 4.14
CA LYS A 239 9.04 -11.82 4.45
C LYS A 239 8.29 -11.39 5.70
N VAL A 240 7.03 -10.99 5.57
CA VAL A 240 6.23 -10.50 6.70
C VAL A 240 5.17 -11.51 7.10
N ALA A 241 5.02 -11.73 8.40
CA ALA A 241 3.93 -12.54 8.96
C ALA A 241 3.03 -11.70 9.87
N ASN A 242 1.72 -11.82 9.68
CA ASN A 242 0.72 -11.07 10.45
C ASN A 242 0.19 -11.92 11.60
N VAL A 243 0.25 -11.40 12.81
CA VAL A 243 -0.28 -12.04 14.02
C VAL A 243 -1.45 -11.22 14.56
N PRO A 244 -2.69 -11.69 14.38
CA PRO A 244 -3.85 -10.99 14.91
C PRO A 244 -3.93 -11.16 16.43
N VAL A 245 -4.05 -10.05 17.15
CA VAL A 245 -4.34 -10.05 18.58
C VAL A 245 -5.85 -9.93 18.74
N VAL A 246 -6.47 -10.94 19.37
CA VAL A 246 -7.94 -11.00 19.56
C VAL A 246 -8.23 -11.38 21.00
N LYS A 247 -9.08 -10.61 21.69
CA LYS A 247 -9.49 -10.89 23.07
C LYS A 247 -10.09 -12.30 23.17
N GLY A 248 -9.59 -13.08 24.13
CA GLY A 248 -10.06 -14.46 24.39
C GLY A 248 -9.47 -15.54 23.47
N VAL A 249 -8.56 -15.20 22.57
CA VAL A 249 -7.80 -16.16 21.75
C VAL A 249 -6.33 -16.06 22.13
N GLU A 250 -5.78 -17.15 22.67
CA GLU A 250 -4.35 -17.21 22.99
C GLU A 250 -3.49 -17.07 21.74
N LEU A 251 -2.41 -16.31 21.88
CA LEU A 251 -1.41 -16.18 20.81
C LEU A 251 -0.64 -17.50 20.65
N PRO A 252 -0.20 -17.81 19.42
CA PRO A 252 0.53 -19.05 19.16
C PRO A 252 1.85 -19.07 19.91
N LYS A 253 2.17 -20.18 20.59
CA LYS A 253 3.42 -20.33 21.38
C LYS A 253 4.68 -19.99 20.59
N ASN A 254 4.73 -20.42 19.33
CA ASN A 254 5.81 -20.13 18.40
C ASN A 254 6.13 -18.63 18.25
N LEU A 255 5.18 -17.72 18.52
CA LEU A 255 5.43 -16.28 18.50
C LEU A 255 6.44 -15.85 19.58
N PHE A 256 6.42 -16.51 20.73
CA PHE A 256 7.30 -16.21 21.86
C PHE A 256 8.63 -16.99 21.78
N GLU A 257 8.72 -17.98 20.89
CA GLU A 257 9.90 -18.83 20.70
C GLU A 257 10.83 -18.33 19.58
N ILE A 258 10.30 -17.51 18.66
CA ILE A 258 11.13 -16.87 17.63
C ILE A 258 12.00 -15.77 18.22
N ASP A 259 12.97 -15.29 17.44
CA ASP A 259 13.67 -14.05 17.74
C ASP A 259 12.66 -12.91 17.99
N GLN A 260 12.67 -12.36 19.21
CA GLN A 260 11.74 -11.32 19.63
C GLN A 260 12.09 -9.94 19.04
N GLU A 261 13.30 -9.77 18.50
CA GLU A 261 13.74 -8.52 17.86
C GLU A 261 13.07 -8.26 16.51
N LYS A 262 12.41 -9.26 15.92
CA LYS A 262 11.68 -9.11 14.66
C LYS A 262 10.17 -8.90 14.83
N VAL A 263 9.67 -8.86 16.06
CA VAL A 263 8.24 -8.65 16.35
C VAL A 263 7.96 -7.17 16.58
N PHE A 264 6.94 -6.66 15.89
CA PHE A 264 6.48 -5.28 15.95
C PHE A 264 4.99 -5.24 16.27
N ALA A 265 4.61 -4.53 17.30
CA ALA A 265 3.23 -4.36 17.72
C ALA A 265 2.64 -3.09 17.10
N LEU A 266 1.41 -3.18 16.59
CA LEU A 266 0.66 -2.04 16.08
C LEU A 266 -0.49 -1.71 17.03
N THR A 267 -0.61 -0.43 17.38
CA THR A 267 -1.72 0.10 18.17
C THR A 267 -2.34 1.32 17.47
N LEU A 268 -3.57 1.66 17.82
CA LEU A 268 -4.31 2.78 17.26
C LEU A 268 -5.13 3.48 18.32
N ASN A 269 -5.41 4.74 18.05
CA ASN A 269 -6.44 5.49 18.74
C ASN A 269 -7.80 4.75 18.64
N PRO A 270 -8.50 4.55 19.77
CA PRO A 270 -9.78 3.85 19.81
C PRO A 270 -10.86 4.46 18.91
N VAL A 271 -10.92 5.80 18.83
CA VAL A 271 -11.92 6.53 18.03
C VAL A 271 -11.71 6.23 16.55
N MET A 272 -10.46 6.36 16.07
CA MET A 272 -10.13 6.06 14.67
C MET A 272 -10.36 4.57 14.34
N LEU A 273 -10.05 3.67 15.27
CA LEU A 273 -10.29 2.25 15.08
C LEU A 273 -11.79 1.95 14.93
N GLN A 274 -12.64 2.55 15.77
CA GLN A 274 -14.09 2.47 15.65
C GLN A 274 -14.56 2.99 14.28
N THR A 275 -14.11 4.18 13.85
CA THR A 275 -14.48 4.75 12.55
C THR A 275 -14.15 3.79 11.40
N ILE A 276 -12.94 3.22 11.37
CA ILE A 276 -12.53 2.24 10.34
C ILE A 276 -13.42 0.99 10.36
N ARG A 277 -13.81 0.52 11.55
CA ARG A 277 -14.68 -0.65 11.71
C ARG A 277 -16.11 -0.39 11.24
N LEU A 278 -16.66 0.78 11.55
CA LEU A 278 -17.99 1.20 11.08
C LEU A 278 -18.02 1.29 9.56
N GLU A 279 -17.05 1.96 8.94
CA GLU A 279 -16.96 2.06 7.48
C GLU A 279 -16.84 0.69 6.82
N ARG A 280 -16.06 -0.22 7.41
CA ARG A 280 -15.95 -1.58 6.90
C ARG A 280 -17.27 -2.36 7.03
N ALA A 281 -17.99 -2.20 8.14
CA ALA A 281 -19.26 -2.88 8.35
C ALA A 281 -20.32 -2.42 7.36
N LYS A 282 -20.42 -1.10 7.11
CA LYS A 282 -21.26 -0.51 6.07
C LYS A 282 -20.94 -1.10 4.69
N GLY A 283 -19.66 -1.16 4.32
CA GLY A 283 -19.23 -1.72 3.04
C GLY A 283 -19.51 -3.21 2.86
N LEU A 284 -19.78 -3.95 3.94
CA LEU A 284 -20.17 -5.37 3.91
C LEU A 284 -21.70 -5.57 3.99
N GLY A 285 -22.49 -4.49 4.01
CA GLY A 285 -23.94 -4.56 4.04
C GLY A 285 -24.55 -4.90 5.40
N TYR A 286 -23.78 -4.75 6.50
CA TYR A 286 -24.33 -4.85 7.85
C TYR A 286 -25.10 -3.58 8.22
N HIS A 287 -26.30 -3.73 8.78
CA HIS A 287 -27.08 -2.64 9.36
C HIS A 287 -26.59 -2.31 10.78
N GLU A 288 -26.78 -1.07 11.22
CA GLU A 288 -26.24 -0.53 12.49
C GLU A 288 -26.51 -1.45 13.70
N ASP A 289 -27.68 -2.11 13.74
CA ASP A 289 -28.09 -3.01 14.82
C ASP A 289 -27.31 -4.34 14.91
N GLU A 290 -26.67 -4.80 13.82
CA GLU A 290 -25.85 -6.04 13.79
C GLU A 290 -24.34 -5.75 14.03
N THR A 291 -23.96 -4.47 14.15
CA THR A 291 -22.55 -4.04 14.30
C THR A 291 -22.09 -3.84 15.74
N SER A 292 -23.02 -3.99 16.70
CA SER A 292 -22.87 -3.81 18.15
C SER A 292 -21.48 -4.22 18.66
N ASP A 293 -21.16 -5.51 18.70
CA ASP A 293 -19.98 -5.95 19.45
C ASP A 293 -18.64 -5.66 18.75
N TYR A 294 -18.65 -5.45 17.43
CA TYR A 294 -17.42 -5.28 16.64
C TYR A 294 -16.93 -3.83 16.60
N ALA A 295 -17.86 -2.88 16.53
CA ALA A 295 -17.57 -1.46 16.36
C ALA A 295 -17.97 -0.60 17.56
N GLU A 296 -18.67 -1.15 18.57
CA GLU A 296 -18.97 -0.40 19.78
C GLU A 296 -17.71 -0.06 20.56
N MET A 297 -17.68 1.18 21.07
CA MET A 297 -16.50 1.77 21.69
C MET A 297 -16.02 1.01 22.92
N VAL A 298 -16.95 0.40 23.67
CA VAL A 298 -16.63 -0.42 24.85
C VAL A 298 -15.76 -1.62 24.42
N HIS A 299 -16.22 -2.40 23.45
CA HIS A 299 -15.49 -3.56 22.94
C HIS A 299 -14.17 -3.18 22.26
N VAL A 300 -14.14 -2.08 21.51
CA VAL A 300 -12.91 -1.57 20.89
C VAL A 300 -11.85 -1.24 21.95
N ARG A 301 -12.23 -0.54 23.04
CA ARG A 301 -11.32 -0.24 24.15
C ARG A 301 -10.83 -1.51 24.83
N GLU A 302 -11.73 -2.44 25.12
CA GLU A 302 -11.36 -3.71 25.76
C GLU A 302 -10.37 -4.53 24.93
N GLU A 303 -10.51 -4.55 23.60
CA GLU A 303 -9.59 -5.25 22.70
C GLU A 303 -8.21 -4.58 22.66
N LEU A 304 -8.18 -3.24 22.64
CA LEU A 304 -6.94 -2.47 22.71
C LEU A 304 -6.23 -2.65 24.06
N ASP A 305 -6.97 -2.62 25.18
CA ASP A 305 -6.42 -2.86 26.51
C ASP A 305 -5.85 -4.27 26.65
N TYR A 306 -6.55 -5.27 26.10
CA TYR A 306 -6.05 -6.64 26.03
C TYR A 306 -4.73 -6.72 25.22
N ALA A 307 -4.67 -6.07 24.06
CA ALA A 307 -3.46 -6.04 23.25
C ALA A 307 -2.30 -5.32 23.96
N ASN A 308 -2.56 -4.17 24.58
CA ASN A 308 -1.56 -3.41 25.33
C ASN A 308 -0.99 -4.19 26.51
N LYS A 309 -1.79 -5.02 27.20
CA LYS A 309 -1.29 -5.93 28.24
C LYS A 309 -0.29 -6.93 27.69
N ILE A 310 -0.57 -7.55 26.53
CA ILE A 310 0.35 -8.45 25.85
C ILE A 310 1.64 -7.71 25.48
N PHE A 311 1.54 -6.51 24.91
CA PHE A 311 2.70 -5.73 24.50
C PHE A 311 3.56 -5.33 25.70
N THR A 312 2.95 -4.96 26.83
CA THR A 312 3.65 -4.63 28.08
C THR A 312 4.42 -5.83 28.65
N GLN A 313 3.88 -7.05 28.47
CA GLN A 313 4.57 -8.28 28.85
C GLN A 313 5.77 -8.62 27.95
N ASN A 314 5.89 -7.97 26.78
CA ASN A 314 6.93 -8.22 25.78
C ASN A 314 7.68 -6.90 25.44
N PRO A 315 8.51 -6.37 26.35
CA PRO A 315 9.10 -5.03 26.24
C PRO A 315 10.08 -4.86 25.06
N THR A 316 10.53 -5.96 24.46
CA THR A 316 11.38 -5.94 23.25
C THR A 316 10.61 -5.58 21.99
N TRP A 317 9.27 -5.69 22.00
CA TRP A 317 8.43 -5.42 20.84
C TRP A 317 8.17 -3.91 20.74
N PRO A 318 8.63 -3.23 19.67
CA PRO A 318 8.27 -1.84 19.46
C PRO A 318 6.76 -1.74 19.25
N VAL A 319 6.10 -0.89 20.06
CA VAL A 319 4.68 -0.58 19.91
C VAL A 319 4.55 0.68 19.07
N ILE A 320 4.04 0.53 17.85
CA ILE A 320 3.94 1.59 16.86
C ILE A 320 2.49 2.06 16.82
N GLU A 321 2.26 3.31 17.18
CA GLU A 321 0.97 3.95 16.95
C GLU A 321 0.84 4.33 15.47
N VAL A 322 -0.19 3.80 14.81
CA VAL A 322 -0.43 3.99 13.37
C VAL A 322 -1.58 4.95 13.04
N THR A 323 -2.18 5.58 14.06
CA THR A 323 -3.26 6.56 13.90
C THR A 323 -2.85 7.70 12.95
N GLY A 324 -3.60 7.89 11.85
CA GLY A 324 -3.39 8.99 10.91
C GLY A 324 -2.08 8.95 10.12
N LYS A 325 -1.30 7.87 10.22
CA LYS A 325 -0.03 7.71 9.50
C LYS A 325 -0.22 6.95 8.20
N ALA A 326 0.55 7.33 7.18
CA ALA A 326 0.61 6.59 5.94
C ALA A 326 1.32 5.24 6.13
N ILE A 327 1.03 4.26 5.26
CA ILE A 327 1.64 2.93 5.34
C ILE A 327 3.15 3.02 5.16
N GLU A 328 3.60 3.90 4.27
CA GLU A 328 4.98 4.22 3.97
C GLU A 328 5.74 4.71 5.21
N GLU A 329 5.10 5.55 6.03
CA GLU A 329 5.68 6.12 7.24
C GLU A 329 5.85 5.03 8.32
N VAL A 330 4.80 4.23 8.55
CA VAL A 330 4.86 3.11 9.49
C VAL A 330 5.92 2.08 9.06
N ALA A 331 5.98 1.77 7.77
CA ALA A 331 7.00 0.89 7.22
C ALA A 331 8.42 1.46 7.43
N ALA A 332 8.63 2.76 7.24
CA ALA A 332 9.92 3.41 7.48
C ALA A 332 10.36 3.30 8.94
N ILE A 333 9.43 3.44 9.90
CA ILE A 333 9.71 3.25 11.34
C ILE A 333 10.15 1.80 11.60
N ILE A 334 9.40 0.81 11.12
CA ILE A 334 9.72 -0.61 11.30
C ILE A 334 11.11 -0.93 10.70
N LEU A 335 11.36 -0.51 9.46
CA LEU A 335 12.61 -0.80 8.77
C LEU A 335 13.82 -0.16 9.44
N ARG A 336 13.68 1.06 9.96
CA ARG A 336 14.73 1.73 10.75
C ARG A 336 15.10 0.87 11.97
N VAL A 337 14.11 0.55 12.81
CA VAL A 337 14.35 -0.25 14.02
C VAL A 337 14.92 -1.64 13.67
N TYR A 338 14.40 -2.28 12.62
CA TYR A 338 14.90 -3.58 12.14
C TYR A 338 16.38 -3.52 11.72
N GLN A 339 16.79 -2.46 11.01
CA GLN A 339 18.17 -2.33 10.54
C GLN A 339 19.13 -1.91 11.63
N ASP A 340 18.69 -1.05 12.55
CA ASP A 340 19.48 -0.61 13.70
C ASP A 340 19.87 -1.82 14.57
N ARG A 341 18.89 -2.71 14.83
CA ARG A 341 19.12 -3.97 15.54
C ARG A 341 20.12 -4.88 14.81
N LYS A 342 20.03 -4.98 13.48
CA LYS A 342 20.92 -5.84 12.69
C LYS A 342 22.37 -5.36 12.58
N HIS A 343 22.61 -4.05 12.56
CA HIS A 343 23.93 -3.51 12.21
C HIS A 343 24.65 -2.81 13.37
N GLY A 344 24.04 -2.70 14.55
CA GLY A 344 24.66 -2.14 15.76
C GLY A 344 25.39 -0.80 15.52
N SER A 345 24.87 0.01 14.60
CA SER A 345 25.57 1.20 14.11
C SER A 345 25.36 2.39 15.05
N SER A 346 26.40 3.22 15.21
CA SER A 346 26.34 4.44 16.02
C SER A 346 25.35 5.47 15.50
N MET A 347 25.01 5.42 14.20
CA MET A 347 23.94 6.20 13.60
C MET A 347 22.89 5.28 12.95
N PRO A 348 21.61 5.42 13.35
CA PRO A 348 20.53 4.60 12.82
C PRO A 348 20.24 4.94 11.36
N ARG A 349 20.23 3.94 10.47
CA ARG A 349 20.09 4.17 9.02
C ARG A 349 19.60 2.95 8.24
N ILE A 350 18.94 3.23 7.12
CA ILE A 350 18.60 2.24 6.10
C ILE A 350 19.71 2.18 5.07
N SER A 351 20.43 1.05 4.98
CA SER A 351 21.54 0.86 4.06
C SER A 351 21.22 -0.16 2.97
N LYS A 352 21.72 0.09 1.76
CA LYS A 352 21.62 -0.79 0.61
C LYS A 352 22.90 -0.72 -0.22
N LEU A 353 23.43 -1.90 -0.58
CA LEU A 353 24.53 -2.03 -1.53
C LEU A 353 23.95 -2.12 -2.96
N TYR A 354 24.58 -1.41 -3.90
CA TYR A 354 24.19 -1.35 -5.32
C TYR A 354 25.21 -2.05 -6.20
#